data_AF-A0A959THN8-F1
#
_entry.id   AF-A0A959THN8-F1
#
_cell.length_a   1.000
_cell.length_b   1.000
_cell.length_c   1.000
_cell.angle_alpha   90.00
_cell.angle_beta   90.00
_cell.angle_gamma   90.00
#
_symmetry.space_group_name_H-M   'P 1'
#
loop_
_entity.id
_entity.type
_entity.pdbx_description
1 polymer ?
#
loop_
_entity_poly.entity_id
_entity_poly.type
_entity_poly.pdbx_seq_one_letter_code
_entity_poly.pdbx_strand_id
1 'polypeptide(L)' 'VVHPDHQGKGIGRTIVTTLKDRLAGYNFVTLTAAPNKDGFYDKLGWTRQRSAFLFPKDEEQRRQHGVVDADLGNTTT' A
#
# COMPACT_ATOMS: atom_id res chain seq x y z
N VAL A 1 4.80 -11.08 3.91
CA VAL A 1 3.92 -12.17 3.40
C VAL A 1 3.59 -13.09 4.56
N VAL A 2 2.35 -13.60 4.65
CA VAL A 2 1.95 -14.60 5.67
C VAL A 2 1.86 -15.96 4.98
N HIS A 3 2.39 -17.00 5.62
CA HIS A 3 2.32 -18.38 5.12
C HIS A 3 0.87 -18.77 4.76
N PRO A 4 0.62 -19.46 3.63
CA PRO A 4 -0.75 -19.78 3.16
C PRO A 4 -1.67 -20.37 4.24
N ASP A 5 -1.20 -21.37 4.98
CA ASP A 5 -1.97 -22.04 6.06
C ASP A 5 -2.30 -21.15 7.28
N HIS A 6 -1.72 -19.95 7.30
CA HIS A 6 -1.88 -18.96 8.35
C HIS A 6 -2.59 -17.68 7.86
N GLN A 7 -3.00 -17.62 6.59
CA GLN A 7 -3.78 -16.52 6.05
C GLN A 7 -5.24 -16.54 6.56
N GLY A 8 -5.94 -15.42 6.44
CA GLY A 8 -7.32 -15.27 6.93
C GLY A 8 -7.48 -15.18 8.46
N LYS A 9 -6.41 -15.43 9.23
CA LYS A 9 -6.42 -15.43 10.71
C LYS A 9 -6.08 -14.07 11.35
N GLY A 10 -6.14 -12.98 10.59
CA GLY A 10 -5.81 -11.64 11.08
C GLY A 10 -4.32 -11.34 11.31
N ILE A 11 -3.42 -12.32 11.12
CA ILE A 11 -1.97 -12.17 11.38
C ILE A 11 -1.35 -10.99 10.62
N GLY A 12 -1.70 -10.82 9.34
CA GLY A 12 -1.21 -9.70 8.54
C GLY A 12 -1.60 -8.33 9.13
N ARG A 13 -2.83 -8.20 9.62
CA ARG A 13 -3.31 -6.99 10.32
C ARG A 13 -2.50 -6.77 11.60
N THR A 14 -2.32 -7.82 12.41
CA THR A 14 -1.54 -7.72 13.65
C THR A 14 -0.11 -7.23 13.39
N ILE A 15 0.57 -7.80 12.39
CA ILE A 15 1.93 -7.39 12.02
C ILE A 15 1.96 -5.92 11.61
N VAL A 16 1.10 -5.51 10.67
CA VAL A 16 1.11 -4.14 10.13
C VAL A 16 0.73 -3.11 11.19
N THR A 17 -0.27 -3.40 12.03
CA THR A 17 -0.64 -2.50 13.14
C THR A 17 0.50 -2.37 14.15
N THR A 18 1.13 -3.47 14.53
CA THR A 18 2.27 -3.44 15.47
C THR A 18 3.43 -2.63 14.93
N LEU A 19 3.76 -2.78 13.63
CA LEU A 19 4.81 -1.98 13.00
C LEU A 19 4.44 -0.51 12.95
N LYS A 20 3.21 -0.17 12.54
CA LYS A 20 2.72 1.21 12.51
C LYS A 20 2.85 1.89 13.87
N ASP A 21 2.42 1.20 14.93
CA ASP A 21 2.45 1.75 16.29
C ASP A 21 3.89 1.95 16.80
N ARG A 22 4.82 1.07 16.42
CA ARG A 22 6.26 1.21 16.73
C ARG A 22 6.95 2.31 15.93
N LEU A 23 6.41 2.64 14.76
CA LEU A 23 6.92 3.70 13.88
C LEU A 23 6.23 5.05 14.15
N ALA A 24 5.52 5.19 15.27
CA ALA A 24 4.95 6.47 15.67
C ALA A 24 6.05 7.54 15.82
N GLY A 25 5.83 8.72 15.23
CA GLY A 25 6.75 9.86 15.29
C GLY A 25 7.74 9.96 14.12
N TYR A 26 7.81 8.97 13.23
CA TYR A 26 8.56 9.11 11.99
C TYR A 26 7.80 9.97 10.98
N ASN A 27 8.51 10.88 10.30
CA ASN A 27 7.91 11.80 9.32
C ASN A 27 7.31 11.09 8.12
N PHE A 28 7.91 9.98 7.71
CA PHE A 28 7.46 9.20 6.55
C PHE A 28 7.51 7.72 6.88
N VAL A 29 6.34 7.07 6.83
CA VAL A 29 6.22 5.61 6.84
C VAL A 29 5.52 5.24 5.54
N THR A 30 6.26 4.63 4.63
CA THR A 30 5.78 4.29 3.29
C THR A 30 5.87 2.78 3.06
N LEU A 31 4.97 2.27 2.22
CA LEU A 31 5.03 0.88 1.76
C LEU A 31 4.66 0.83 0.28
N THR A 32 5.15 -0.20 -0.39
CA THR A 32 4.72 -0.57 -1.75
C THR A 32 3.98 -1.90 -1.64
N ALA A 33 2.71 -1.91 -2.02
CA ALA A 33 1.89 -3.11 -1.98
C ALA A 33 2.17 -4.00 -3.21
N ALA A 34 2.03 -5.31 -3.01
CA ALA A 34 1.90 -6.23 -4.14
C ALA A 34 0.59 -5.91 -4.92
N PRO A 35 0.51 -6.28 -6.21
CA PRO A 35 -0.68 -6.00 -7.02
C PRO A 35 -1.95 -6.56 -6.37
N ASN A 36 -3.04 -5.80 -6.41
CA ASN A 36 -4.36 -6.16 -5.85
C ASN A 36 -4.36 -6.39 -4.31
N LYS A 37 -3.39 -5.82 -3.57
CA LYS A 37 -3.34 -5.84 -2.10
C LYS A 37 -3.54 -4.48 -1.45
N ASP A 38 -3.78 -3.45 -2.24
CA ASP A 38 -4.12 -2.09 -1.81
C ASP A 38 -5.35 -2.05 -0.90
N GLY A 39 -6.44 -2.73 -1.27
CA GLY A 39 -7.67 -2.74 -0.46
C GLY A 39 -7.50 -3.34 0.96
N PHE A 40 -6.43 -4.09 1.23
CA PHE A 40 -6.08 -4.51 2.59
C PHE A 40 -5.51 -3.35 3.41
N TYR A 41 -4.61 -2.56 2.84
CA TYR A 41 -3.97 -1.43 3.52
C TYR A 41 -4.92 -0.24 3.66
N ASP A 42 -5.80 0.00 2.68
CA ASP A 42 -6.85 1.03 2.76
C ASP A 42 -7.76 0.80 3.98
N LYS A 43 -8.18 -0.46 4.22
CA LYS A 43 -8.97 -0.84 5.40
C LYS A 43 -8.23 -0.66 6.74
N LEU A 44 -6.90 -0.57 6.71
CA LEU A 44 -6.07 -0.30 7.88
C LEU A 44 -5.75 1.19 8.07
N GLY A 45 -6.30 2.06 7.21
CA GLY A 45 -6.13 3.51 7.29
C GLY A 45 -4.86 4.04 6.61
N TRP A 46 -4.26 3.26 5.71
CA TRP A 46 -3.19 3.75 4.86
C TRP A 46 -3.78 4.59 3.72
N THR A 47 -3.03 5.59 3.27
CA THR A 47 -3.42 6.48 2.17
C THR A 47 -2.40 6.37 1.05
N ARG A 48 -2.87 6.45 -0.21
CA ARG A 48 -1.97 6.54 -1.37
C ARG A 48 -1.13 7.81 -1.30
N GLN A 49 0.18 7.68 -1.53
CA GLN A 49 1.10 8.80 -1.53
C GLN A 49 1.09 9.51 -2.90
N ARG A 50 0.67 10.79 -2.92
CA ARG A 50 0.61 11.61 -4.15
C ARG A 50 1.98 11.90 -4.78
N SER A 51 3.04 11.88 -3.98
CA SER A 51 4.41 12.17 -4.41
C SER A 51 5.25 10.92 -4.68
N ALA A 52 4.64 9.73 -4.74
CA ALA A 52 5.37 8.51 -5.05
C ALA A 52 5.59 8.39 -6.57
N PHE A 53 6.83 8.08 -6.96
CA PHE A 53 7.20 7.82 -8.35
C PHE A 53 7.72 6.38 -8.47
N LEU A 54 7.48 5.76 -9.62
CA LEU A 54 7.98 4.44 -9.97
C LEU A 54 8.72 4.52 -11.31
N PHE A 55 9.95 4.01 -11.34
CA PHE A 55 10.66 3.74 -12.59
C PHE A 55 10.60 2.23 -12.86
N PRO A 56 9.70 1.75 -13.75
CA PRO A 56 9.47 0.32 -13.91
C PRO A 56 10.58 -0.34 -14.74
N LYS A 57 10.90 -1.58 -14.40
CA LYS A 57 11.88 -2.40 -15.15
C LYS A 57 11.37 -2.88 -16.50
N ASP A 58 10.05 -3.08 -16.63
CA ASP A 58 9.36 -3.59 -17.81
C ASP A 58 7.89 -3.11 -17.84
N GLU A 59 7.20 -3.42 -18.94
CA GLU A 59 5.80 -3.03 -19.14
C GLU A 59 4.85 -3.69 -18.14
N GLU A 60 5.14 -4.93 -17.72
CA GLU A 60 4.29 -5.63 -16.76
C GLU A 60 4.34 -4.97 -15.38
N GLN A 61 5.53 -4.58 -14.91
CA GLN A 61 5.66 -3.85 -13.66
C GLN A 61 4.96 -2.48 -13.75
N ARG A 62 5.05 -1.79 -14.90
CA ARG A 62 4.33 -0.53 -15.14
C ARG A 62 2.82 -0.74 -15.00
N ARG A 63 2.28 -1.79 -15.61
CA ARG A 63 0.85 -2.11 -15.58
C ARG A 63 0.36 -2.50 -14.19
N GLN A 64 1.18 -3.24 -13.43
CA GLN A 64 0.80 -3.76 -12.12
C GLN A 64 0.96 -2.75 -10.97
N HIS A 65 1.92 -1.84 -11.05
CA HIS A 65 2.31 -0.95 -9.95
C HIS A 65 2.26 0.54 -10.30
N GLY A 66 2.20 0.90 -11.58
CA GLY A 66 1.98 2.28 -11.99
C GLY A 66 0.56 2.73 -11.64
N VAL A 67 0.43 3.99 -11.24
CA VAL A 67 -0.88 4.64 -11.14
C VAL A 67 -1.19 5.22 -12.52
N VAL A 68 -2.38 4.93 -13.04
CA VAL A 68 -2.96 5.63 -14.19
C VAL A 68 -3.81 6.77 -13.63
N ASP A 69 -3.54 8.00 -14.04
CA ASP A 69 -3.95 9.28 -13.44
C ASP A 69 -5.47 9.59 -13.41
N ALA A 70 -6.35 8.61 -13.21
CA ALA A 70 -7.79 8.84 -13.01
C ALA A 70 -8.18 9.11 -11.54
N ASP A 71 -7.34 8.71 -10.58
CA ASP A 71 -7.70 8.68 -9.14
C ASP A 71 -7.01 9.76 -8.27
N LEU A 72 -6.25 10.69 -8.87
CA LEU A 72 -5.46 11.68 -8.12
C LEU A 72 -5.95 13.13 -8.21
N GLY A 73 -7.19 13.37 -8.66
CA GLY A 73 -7.81 14.68 -8.50
C GLY A 73 -9.09 14.89 -9.31
N ASN A 74 -10.24 14.67 -8.66
CA ASN A 74 -11.43 15.44 -8.99
C ASN A 74 -12.19 15.82 -7.70
N THR A 75 -11.60 16.72 -6.92
CA THR A 75 -12.37 17.67 -6.11
C THR A 75 -12.35 18.99 -6.86
N THR A 76 -13.29 19.13 -7.79
CA THR A 76 -13.69 20.44 -8.32
C THR A 76 -14.38 21.19 -7.18
N THR A 77 -13.75 22.27 -6.72
CA THR A 77 -14.44 23.41 -6.08
C THR A 77 -14.57 24.50 -7.12
#